data_AF-A0A437D1N0-F1
#
_entry.id   AF-A0A437D1N0-F1
#
_cell.length_a   1.000
_cell.length_b   1.000
_cell.length_c   1.000
_cell.angle_alpha   90.00
_cell.angle_beta   90.00
_cell.angle_gamma   90.00
#
_symmetry.space_group_name_H-M   'P 1'
#
loop_
_entity.id
_entity.type
_entity.pdbx_description
1 polymer ?
#
loop_
_entity_poly.entity_id
_entity_poly.type
_entity_poly.pdbx_seq_one_letter_code
_entity_poly.pdbx_strand_id
1 'polypeptide(L)'
;MGMRSCDSRCLFSGSKGEVCCIEPLCSPPDYREHPTTQYSLLAMASLTKILVIGLKPTLNVWMTFPYNKSDPSNVPQLAWHFVSVQKMVNPILAFSKGDTVHFLLVKKEEMGTIHVIKQRQLHLRCDIISLNWINSRTLVLVDSQEKLHVVDRPTQEVLETLDLEQVQLVYNSRHFKSLATGGNVSQALALVGEKACYQSVSSYAGQILCLGTKSAHIMTLRNWNERIDLLLKQEHFVEALGLAWSFHEGTAKAVVGLHGDPTKRKAVVSDKMVEMLLQFLEHALKKCPEQGKTQSSKQNFQVLSGAFMNTSSPELIRLDPKRSR
;
A
#
# COMPACT_ATOMS: atom_id res chain seq x y z
N MET A 1 31.45 7.82 -37.54
CA MET A 1 30.04 7.46 -37.30
C MET A 1 30.01 6.21 -36.45
N GLY A 2 29.51 6.27 -35.21
CA GLY A 2 29.49 5.11 -34.32
C GLY A 2 28.48 4.07 -34.79
N MET A 3 28.94 2.84 -35.06
CA MET A 3 28.05 1.70 -35.25
C MET A 3 27.23 1.52 -33.98
N ARG A 4 25.89 1.49 -34.10
CA ARG A 4 25.03 1.09 -32.99
C ARG A 4 25.33 -0.38 -32.70
N SER A 5 25.85 -0.67 -31.51
CA SER A 5 26.16 -2.03 -31.05
C SER A 5 24.94 -2.80 -30.56
N CYS A 6 23.72 -2.26 -30.72
CA CYS A 6 22.48 -2.86 -30.27
C CYS A 6 21.37 -2.75 -31.32
N ASP A 7 20.68 -3.85 -31.55
CA ASP A 7 19.42 -3.87 -32.31
C ASP A 7 18.29 -3.37 -31.41
N SER A 8 17.67 -2.25 -31.76
CA SER A 8 16.51 -1.72 -31.06
C SER A 8 15.23 -2.26 -31.68
N ARG A 9 14.41 -2.98 -30.90
CA ARG A 9 13.06 -3.40 -31.31
C ARG A 9 12.02 -2.46 -30.71
N CYS A 10 11.15 -1.91 -31.56
CA CYS A 10 10.01 -1.13 -31.08
C CYS A 10 9.02 -2.04 -30.36
N LEU A 11 8.82 -1.82 -29.06
CA LEU A 11 7.84 -2.54 -28.23
C LEU A 11 6.45 -1.92 -28.32
N PHE A 12 6.40 -0.59 -28.48
CA PHE A 12 5.18 0.18 -28.49
C PHE A 12 5.36 1.43 -29.35
N SER A 13 4.42 1.67 -30.27
CA SER A 13 4.39 2.88 -31.10
C SER A 13 3.34 3.86 -30.57
N GLY A 14 3.74 5.12 -30.35
CA GLY A 14 2.89 6.19 -29.83
C GLY A 14 1.70 6.55 -30.70
N SER A 15 1.60 6.01 -31.93
CA SER A 15 0.49 6.25 -32.86
C SER A 15 -0.89 5.83 -32.32
N LYS A 16 -0.93 4.98 -31.28
CA LYS A 16 -2.18 4.54 -30.61
C LYS A 16 -2.25 4.99 -29.14
N GLY A 17 -1.62 6.13 -28.83
CA GLY A 17 -1.58 6.76 -27.50
C GLY A 17 -0.26 6.51 -26.80
N GLU A 18 0.31 7.52 -26.15
CA GLU A 18 1.64 7.45 -25.54
C GLU A 18 1.65 6.70 -24.22
N VAL A 19 2.77 6.04 -23.91
CA VAL A 19 2.97 5.40 -22.59
C VAL A 19 3.35 6.49 -21.59
N CYS A 20 2.55 6.64 -20.54
CA CYS A 20 2.68 7.65 -19.50
C CYS A 20 3.54 7.15 -18.33
N CYS A 21 3.43 5.86 -17.99
CA CYS A 21 4.20 5.24 -16.93
C CYS A 21 4.49 3.77 -17.25
N ILE A 22 5.60 3.27 -16.70
CA ILE A 22 6.05 1.89 -16.82
C ILE A 22 6.45 1.39 -15.44
N GLU A 23 6.23 0.11 -15.18
CA GLU A 23 6.51 -0.50 -13.88
C GLU A 23 7.04 -1.93 -14.09
N PRO A 24 8.36 -2.16 -13.96
CA PRO A 24 8.94 -3.49 -14.08
C PRO A 24 8.68 -4.32 -12.83
N LEU A 25 8.46 -5.63 -12.97
CA LEU A 25 8.40 -6.53 -11.82
C LEU A 25 9.82 -6.77 -11.27
N CYS A 26 10.17 -6.02 -10.23
CA CYS A 26 11.41 -6.22 -9.50
C CYS A 26 11.27 -7.41 -8.53
N SER A 27 12.15 -8.41 -8.67
CA SER A 27 12.14 -9.59 -7.81
C SER A 27 13.07 -9.37 -6.62
N PRO A 28 12.55 -9.30 -5.37
CA PRO A 28 13.40 -9.18 -4.19
C PRO A 28 14.28 -10.45 -4.02
N PRO A 29 15.34 -10.39 -3.19
CA PRO A 29 16.26 -11.51 -2.97
C PRO A 29 15.55 -12.86 -2.72
N ASP A 30 14.49 -12.84 -1.90
CA ASP A 30 13.71 -14.02 -1.52
C ASP A 30 12.95 -14.68 -2.69
N TYR A 31 12.74 -13.95 -3.80
CA TYR A 31 11.94 -14.41 -4.95
C TYR A 31 12.73 -14.42 -6.27
N ARG A 32 14.08 -14.38 -6.23
CA ARG A 32 14.90 -14.42 -7.45
C ARG A 32 14.67 -15.67 -8.31
N GLU A 33 14.44 -16.80 -7.65
CA GLU A 33 14.16 -18.09 -8.29
C GLU A 33 12.68 -18.30 -8.63
N HIS A 34 11.83 -17.30 -8.39
CA HIS A 34 10.41 -17.43 -8.69
C HIS A 34 10.20 -17.66 -10.19
N PRO A 35 9.35 -18.62 -10.63
CA PRO A 35 9.27 -18.99 -12.03
C PRO A 35 8.86 -17.89 -13.01
N THR A 36 8.31 -16.78 -12.53
CA THR A 36 7.96 -15.62 -13.38
C THR A 36 9.14 -14.71 -13.68
N THR A 37 10.25 -14.80 -12.93
CA THR A 37 11.42 -13.90 -13.12
C THR A 37 12.08 -14.09 -14.47
N GLN A 38 12.03 -15.33 -15.02
CA GLN A 38 12.58 -15.65 -16.34
C GLN A 38 11.94 -14.86 -17.49
N TYR A 39 10.75 -14.29 -17.29
CA TYR A 39 10.03 -13.58 -18.34
C TYR A 39 10.24 -12.06 -18.35
N SER A 40 10.88 -11.51 -17.31
CA SER A 40 11.12 -10.06 -17.18
C SER A 40 9.83 -9.23 -17.40
N LEU A 41 8.89 -9.36 -16.47
CA LEU A 41 7.56 -8.75 -16.63
C LEU A 41 7.63 -7.23 -16.55
N LEU A 42 6.89 -6.58 -17.43
CA LEU A 42 6.75 -5.13 -17.48
C LEU A 42 5.27 -4.78 -17.63
N ALA A 43 4.79 -3.88 -16.78
CA ALA A 43 3.51 -3.21 -16.98
C ALA A 43 3.77 -1.85 -17.64
N MET A 44 2.94 -1.48 -18.61
CA MET A 44 2.98 -0.17 -19.26
C MET A 44 1.55 0.39 -19.31
N ALA A 45 1.38 1.67 -19.04
CA ALA A 45 0.08 2.32 -19.12
C ALA A 45 0.13 3.57 -20.00
N SER A 46 -0.88 3.71 -20.86
CA SER A 46 -1.25 4.97 -21.52
C SER A 46 -2.47 5.58 -20.82
N LEU A 47 -2.99 6.70 -21.31
CA LEU A 47 -4.28 7.22 -20.82
C LEU A 47 -5.49 6.35 -21.23
N THR A 48 -5.32 5.39 -22.14
CA THR A 48 -6.43 4.62 -22.74
C THR A 48 -6.40 3.14 -22.38
N LYS A 49 -5.24 2.58 -22.03
CA LYS A 49 -5.10 1.16 -21.70
C LYS A 49 -3.83 0.85 -20.91
N ILE A 50 -3.83 -0.34 -20.34
CA ILE A 50 -2.65 -1.00 -19.77
C ILE A 50 -2.25 -2.20 -20.63
N LEU A 51 -0.95 -2.44 -20.66
CA LEU A 51 -0.33 -3.63 -21.24
C LEU A 51 0.49 -4.34 -20.16
N VAL A 52 0.31 -5.66 -20.05
CA VAL A 52 1.21 -6.54 -19.29
C VAL A 52 1.99 -7.34 -20.30
N ILE A 53 3.31 -7.16 -20.31
CA ILE A 53 4.21 -7.78 -21.29
C ILE A 53 5.31 -8.59 -20.60
N GLY A 54 5.75 -9.65 -21.24
CA GLY A 54 6.99 -10.35 -20.94
C GLY A 54 8.04 -9.97 -21.97
N LEU A 55 9.22 -9.54 -21.53
CA LEU A 55 10.33 -9.17 -22.42
C LEU A 55 11.20 -10.37 -22.80
N LYS A 56 11.21 -11.41 -21.97
CA LYS A 56 12.00 -12.63 -22.16
C LYS A 56 11.12 -13.88 -22.09
N PRO A 57 11.56 -15.02 -22.65
CA PRO A 57 12.65 -15.13 -23.61
C PRO A 57 12.33 -14.46 -24.95
N THR A 58 11.05 -14.29 -25.25
CA THR A 58 10.53 -13.54 -26.39
C THR A 58 9.54 -12.50 -25.91
N LEU A 59 9.42 -11.41 -26.69
CA LEU A 59 8.42 -10.38 -26.43
C LEU A 59 7.02 -10.96 -26.59
N ASN A 60 6.24 -10.96 -25.50
CA ASN A 60 4.86 -11.38 -25.49
C ASN A 60 3.98 -10.34 -24.79
N VAL A 61 2.80 -10.08 -25.36
CA VAL A 61 1.75 -9.28 -24.71
C VAL A 61 0.73 -10.23 -24.12
N TRP A 62 0.69 -10.33 -22.80
CA TRP A 62 -0.20 -11.28 -22.11
C TRP A 62 -1.55 -10.68 -21.74
N MET A 63 -1.61 -9.36 -21.57
CA MET A 63 -2.87 -8.68 -21.34
C MET A 63 -2.86 -7.28 -21.94
N THR A 64 -3.99 -6.91 -22.53
CA THR A 64 -4.35 -5.52 -22.84
C THR A 64 -5.65 -5.20 -22.11
N PHE A 65 -5.63 -4.18 -21.25
CA PHE A 65 -6.79 -3.76 -20.48
C PHE A 65 -7.18 -2.32 -20.82
N PRO A 66 -8.31 -2.07 -21.50
CA PRO A 66 -8.73 -0.72 -21.85
C PRO A 66 -9.51 -0.01 -20.72
N TYR A 67 -9.32 1.29 -20.55
CA TYR A 67 -9.99 2.11 -19.53
C TYR A 67 -11.35 2.69 -20.00
N ASN A 68 -12.22 1.84 -20.56
CA ASN A 68 -13.45 2.21 -21.29
C ASN A 68 -14.42 3.21 -20.61
N LYS A 69 -14.27 3.51 -19.30
CA LYS A 69 -15.16 4.38 -18.52
C LYS A 69 -14.44 5.39 -17.60
N SER A 70 -13.14 5.61 -17.80
CA SER A 70 -12.37 6.51 -16.94
C SER A 70 -12.36 7.95 -17.47
N ASP A 71 -12.33 8.92 -16.56
CA ASP A 71 -12.11 10.33 -16.91
C ASP A 71 -10.79 10.47 -17.70
N PRO A 72 -10.79 11.13 -18.88
CA PRO A 72 -9.59 11.39 -19.66
C PRO A 72 -8.52 12.17 -18.90
N SER A 73 -8.93 12.98 -17.93
CA SER A 73 -8.06 13.83 -17.11
C SER A 73 -7.37 13.08 -15.97
N ASN A 74 -7.67 11.79 -15.75
CA ASN A 74 -7.02 10.98 -14.72
C ASN A 74 -5.75 10.31 -15.25
N VAL A 75 -4.71 10.28 -14.41
CA VAL A 75 -3.42 9.68 -14.75
C VAL A 75 -3.35 8.22 -14.30
N PRO A 76 -2.81 7.31 -15.13
CA PRO A 76 -2.74 5.89 -14.79
C PRO A 76 -1.67 5.62 -13.74
N GLN A 77 -1.93 4.70 -12.82
CA GLN A 77 -0.97 4.22 -11.81
C GLN A 77 -0.68 2.74 -11.99
N LEU A 78 0.54 2.31 -11.68
CA LEU A 78 1.00 0.93 -11.77
C LEU A 78 1.85 0.61 -10.54
N ALA A 79 1.64 -0.54 -9.92
CA ALA A 79 2.47 -1.01 -8.83
C ALA A 79 2.51 -2.54 -8.75
N TRP A 80 3.69 -3.13 -8.90
CA TRP A 80 3.90 -4.56 -8.70
C TRP A 80 4.17 -4.92 -7.25
N HIS A 81 3.71 -6.09 -6.82
CA HIS A 81 4.20 -6.72 -5.59
C HIS A 81 4.06 -8.24 -5.66
N PHE A 82 4.87 -8.96 -4.89
CA PHE A 82 4.68 -10.40 -4.68
C PHE A 82 3.74 -10.64 -3.50
N VAL A 83 2.65 -11.37 -3.73
CA VAL A 83 1.63 -11.62 -2.70
C VAL A 83 1.46 -13.11 -2.47
N SER A 84 1.32 -13.49 -1.20
CA SER A 84 1.03 -14.88 -0.83
C SER A 84 -0.48 -15.13 -0.93
N VAL A 85 -0.89 -15.95 -1.88
CA VAL A 85 -2.27 -16.42 -2.08
C VAL A 85 -2.26 -17.94 -2.05
N GLN A 86 -3.06 -18.55 -1.16
CA GLN A 86 -3.18 -20.02 -1.05
C GLN A 86 -1.82 -20.74 -0.87
N LYS A 87 -0.92 -20.18 -0.03
CA LYS A 87 0.45 -20.67 0.23
C LYS A 87 1.43 -20.58 -0.95
N MET A 88 1.02 -20.01 -2.08
CA MET A 88 1.93 -19.68 -3.17
C MET A 88 2.15 -18.16 -3.24
N VAL A 89 3.40 -17.76 -3.35
CA VAL A 89 3.75 -16.37 -3.63
C VAL A 89 3.65 -16.16 -5.13
N ASN A 90 2.89 -15.17 -5.58
CA ASN A 90 2.77 -14.83 -7.00
C ASN A 90 2.79 -13.30 -7.16
N PRO A 91 3.30 -12.78 -8.29
CA PRO A 91 3.22 -11.36 -8.58
C PRO A 91 1.78 -10.91 -8.83
N ILE A 92 1.42 -9.77 -8.28
CA ILE A 92 0.17 -9.07 -8.54
C ILE A 92 0.49 -7.64 -8.99
N LEU A 93 -0.13 -7.22 -10.09
CA LEU A 93 -0.14 -5.82 -10.51
C LEU A 93 -1.38 -5.18 -9.92
N ALA A 94 -1.19 -4.17 -9.07
CA ALA A 94 -2.24 -3.19 -8.82
C ALA A 94 -2.10 -2.08 -9.86
N PHE A 95 -3.23 -1.62 -10.39
CA PHE A 95 -3.26 -0.47 -11.27
C PHE A 95 -4.54 0.33 -11.09
N SER A 96 -4.51 1.62 -11.39
CA SER A 96 -5.69 2.47 -11.35
C SER A 96 -5.66 3.54 -12.43
N LYS A 97 -6.84 4.08 -12.74
CA LYS A 97 -7.02 5.36 -13.42
C LYS A 97 -8.35 5.93 -12.94
N GLY A 98 -8.29 6.97 -12.12
CA GLY A 98 -9.45 7.50 -11.38
C GLY A 98 -9.65 6.78 -10.05
N ASP A 99 -10.90 6.43 -9.75
CA ASP A 99 -11.34 5.95 -8.43
C ASP A 99 -11.24 4.43 -8.19
N THR A 100 -10.87 3.68 -9.21
CA THR A 100 -10.91 2.21 -9.19
C THR A 100 -9.51 1.63 -9.26
N VAL A 101 -9.16 0.80 -8.28
CA VAL A 101 -7.96 -0.04 -8.29
C VAL A 101 -8.33 -1.44 -8.78
N HIS A 102 -7.70 -1.84 -9.88
CA HIS A 102 -7.77 -3.18 -10.42
C HIS A 102 -6.53 -3.98 -10.02
N PHE A 103 -6.70 -5.30 -9.98
CA PHE A 103 -5.66 -6.23 -9.58
C PHE A 103 -5.54 -7.36 -10.60
N LEU A 104 -4.33 -7.62 -11.08
CA LEU A 104 -4.01 -8.73 -11.98
C LEU A 104 -3.01 -9.66 -11.32
N LEU A 105 -3.45 -10.86 -10.96
CA LEU A 105 -2.58 -11.90 -10.44
C LEU A 105 -1.92 -12.63 -11.61
N VAL A 106 -0.59 -12.69 -11.60
CA VAL A 106 0.17 -13.38 -12.64
C VAL A 106 0.66 -14.71 -12.08
N LYS A 107 0.23 -15.82 -12.70
CA LYS A 107 0.62 -17.19 -12.33
C LYS A 107 1.32 -17.87 -13.50
N LYS A 108 2.32 -18.69 -13.20
CA LYS A 108 2.90 -19.63 -14.17
C LYS A 108 2.29 -21.01 -13.93
N GLU A 109 1.75 -21.63 -14.96
CA GLU A 109 1.35 -23.04 -14.93
C GLU A 109 2.56 -23.98 -15.11
N GLU A 110 2.39 -25.24 -14.72
CA GLU A 110 3.43 -26.28 -14.84
C GLU A 110 3.94 -26.42 -16.28
N MET A 111 3.06 -26.28 -17.28
CA MET A 111 3.41 -26.32 -18.71
C MET A 111 4.14 -25.07 -19.22
N GLY A 112 4.41 -24.08 -18.35
CA GLY A 112 5.19 -22.88 -18.69
C GLY A 112 4.40 -21.71 -19.24
N THR A 113 3.08 -21.83 -19.40
CA THR A 113 2.20 -20.72 -19.80
C THR A 113 2.00 -19.75 -18.65
N ILE A 114 1.98 -18.46 -18.96
CA ILE A 114 1.66 -17.42 -17.98
C ILE A 114 0.21 -17.00 -18.13
N HIS A 115 -0.51 -17.01 -17.01
CA HIS A 115 -1.88 -16.56 -16.90
C HIS A 115 -1.95 -15.26 -16.12
N VAL A 116 -2.70 -14.30 -16.68
CA VAL A 116 -2.99 -13.02 -16.06
C VAL A 116 -4.46 -13.02 -15.64
N ILE A 117 -4.70 -13.14 -14.34
CA ILE A 117 -6.04 -13.37 -13.77
C ILE A 117 -6.52 -12.09 -13.10
N LYS A 118 -7.63 -11.54 -13.60
CA LYS A 118 -8.29 -10.39 -12.96
C LYS A 118 -8.85 -10.79 -11.60
N GLN A 119 -8.52 -10.01 -10.57
CA GLN A 119 -9.09 -10.17 -9.22
C GLN A 119 -10.16 -9.10 -8.94
N ARG A 120 -10.80 -9.21 -7.77
CA ARG A 120 -11.80 -8.25 -7.27
C ARG A 120 -11.19 -6.84 -7.25
N GLN A 121 -11.87 -5.89 -7.87
CA GLN A 121 -11.45 -4.48 -7.90
C GLN A 121 -11.90 -3.74 -6.63
N LEU A 122 -11.16 -2.72 -6.24
CA LEU A 122 -11.47 -1.81 -5.14
C LEU A 122 -11.97 -0.50 -5.73
N HIS A 123 -13.10 0.01 -5.25
CA HIS A 123 -13.61 1.32 -5.63
C HIS A 123 -13.45 2.26 -4.43
N LEU A 124 -12.90 3.44 -4.69
CA LEU A 124 -12.81 4.53 -3.74
C LEU A 124 -13.77 5.65 -4.15
N ARG A 125 -13.90 6.66 -3.31
CA ARG A 125 -14.74 7.85 -3.60
C ARG A 125 -13.90 9.05 -4.03
N CYS A 126 -12.67 8.80 -4.46
CA CYS A 126 -11.67 9.82 -4.78
C CYS A 126 -10.79 9.33 -5.93
N ASP A 127 -10.30 10.27 -6.73
CA ASP A 127 -9.38 9.97 -7.83
C ASP A 127 -7.97 9.72 -7.31
N ILE A 128 -7.38 8.61 -7.72
CA ILE A 128 -6.08 8.15 -7.24
C ILE A 128 -4.98 8.74 -8.12
N ILE A 129 -4.03 9.44 -7.49
CA ILE A 129 -2.86 10.05 -8.15
C ILE A 129 -1.55 9.34 -7.82
N SER A 130 -1.53 8.47 -6.80
CA SER A 130 -0.42 7.58 -6.47
C SER A 130 -0.93 6.25 -5.89
N LEU A 131 -0.25 5.16 -6.22
CA LEU A 131 -0.58 3.79 -5.81
C LEU A 131 0.73 3.06 -5.50
N ASN A 132 0.91 2.67 -4.24
CA ASN A 132 2.12 1.97 -3.79
C ASN A 132 1.75 0.79 -2.88
N TRP A 133 2.55 -0.27 -2.93
CA TRP A 133 2.50 -1.34 -1.94
C TRP A 133 3.46 -1.03 -0.80
N ILE A 134 3.00 -1.08 0.44
CA ILE A 134 3.90 -1.01 1.60
C ILE A 134 4.32 -2.41 2.07
N ASN A 135 3.48 -3.41 1.85
CA ASN A 135 3.78 -4.83 2.04
C ASN A 135 2.84 -5.70 1.19
N SER A 136 2.92 -7.03 1.34
CA SER A 136 2.14 -8.00 0.55
C SER A 136 0.63 -7.99 0.80
N ARG A 137 0.13 -7.23 1.77
CA ARG A 137 -1.29 -7.13 2.12
C ARG A 137 -1.84 -5.71 2.13
N THR A 138 -0.97 -4.71 2.28
CA THR A 138 -1.37 -3.32 2.48
C THR A 138 -0.91 -2.45 1.34
N LEU A 139 -1.84 -1.66 0.81
CA LEU A 139 -1.60 -0.60 -0.15
C LEU A 139 -1.60 0.76 0.56
N VAL A 140 -0.86 1.69 -0.03
CA VAL A 140 -0.93 3.11 0.28
C VAL A 140 -1.27 3.85 -1.01
N LEU A 141 -2.36 4.60 -0.96
CA LEU A 141 -2.88 5.40 -2.07
C LEU A 141 -2.76 6.87 -1.70
N VAL A 142 -2.54 7.74 -2.68
CA VAL A 142 -2.75 9.19 -2.50
C VAL A 142 -3.81 9.63 -3.49
N ASP A 143 -4.79 10.37 -3.00
CA ASP A 143 -5.86 10.94 -3.83
C ASP A 143 -5.53 12.35 -4.33
N SER A 144 -6.35 12.86 -5.24
CA SER A 144 -6.21 14.19 -5.84
C SER A 144 -6.37 15.36 -4.87
N GLN A 145 -6.80 15.11 -3.62
CA GLN A 145 -6.83 16.09 -2.54
C GLN A 145 -5.62 15.95 -1.61
N GLU A 146 -4.60 15.20 -2.01
CA GLU A 146 -3.42 14.87 -1.20
C GLU A 146 -3.77 14.16 0.11
N LYS A 147 -4.83 13.33 0.12
CA LYS A 147 -5.10 12.43 1.24
C LYS A 147 -4.46 11.09 0.98
N LEU A 148 -3.69 10.63 1.96
CA LEU A 148 -3.10 9.30 1.96
C LEU A 148 -4.09 8.31 2.55
N HIS A 149 -4.38 7.23 1.84
CA HIS A 149 -5.25 6.15 2.30
C HIS A 149 -4.46 4.86 2.49
N VAL A 150 -4.55 4.27 3.68
CA VAL A 150 -4.02 2.93 3.95
C VAL A 150 -5.12 1.93 3.68
N VAL A 151 -4.88 0.95 2.80
CA VAL A 151 -5.91 0.00 2.38
C VAL A 151 -5.46 -1.43 2.59
N ASP A 152 -6.30 -2.23 3.23
CA ASP A 152 -6.11 -3.68 3.31
C ASP A 152 -6.61 -4.34 2.01
N ARG A 153 -5.70 -4.93 1.23
CA ARG A 153 -6.05 -5.56 -0.05
C ARG A 153 -7.00 -6.75 0.10
N PRO A 154 -6.82 -7.68 1.06
CA PRO A 154 -7.76 -8.79 1.25
C PRO A 154 -9.20 -8.36 1.53
N THR A 155 -9.41 -7.43 2.46
CA THR A 155 -10.76 -6.99 2.86
C THR A 155 -11.29 -5.84 2.01
N GLN A 156 -10.42 -5.17 1.25
CA GLN A 156 -10.73 -3.96 0.47
C GLN A 156 -11.23 -2.79 1.31
N GLU A 157 -10.78 -2.71 2.56
CA GLU A 157 -11.17 -1.64 3.47
C GLU A 157 -10.07 -0.59 3.58
N VAL A 158 -10.48 0.67 3.57
CA VAL A 158 -9.63 1.80 3.97
C VAL A 158 -9.50 1.77 5.49
N LEU A 159 -8.29 1.52 5.98
CA LEU A 159 -7.97 1.39 7.39
C LEU A 159 -7.73 2.75 8.06
N GLU A 160 -7.11 3.67 7.33
CA GLU A 160 -6.74 5.00 7.82
C GLU A 160 -6.67 5.98 6.66
N THR A 161 -6.96 7.25 6.94
CA THR A 161 -6.75 8.36 6.01
C THR A 161 -5.98 9.47 6.72
N LEU A 162 -4.88 9.92 6.12
CA LEU A 162 -4.02 11.00 6.62
C LEU A 162 -4.00 12.14 5.61
N ASP A 163 -4.10 13.37 6.10
CA ASP A 163 -3.95 14.57 5.27
C ASP A 163 -2.46 14.86 5.00
N LEU A 164 -2.07 14.97 3.73
CA LEU A 164 -0.71 15.30 3.31
C LEU A 164 -0.54 16.77 2.90
N GLU A 165 -1.51 17.66 3.12
CA GLU A 165 -1.41 19.08 2.75
C GLU A 165 -0.08 19.71 3.20
N GLN A 166 0.40 19.38 4.40
CA GLN A 166 1.65 19.91 4.96
C GLN A 166 2.91 19.37 4.28
N VAL A 167 2.82 18.22 3.59
CA VAL A 167 3.93 17.67 2.79
C VAL A 167 4.17 18.55 1.57
N GLN A 168 3.12 19.13 0.99
CA GLN A 168 3.17 19.91 -0.25
C GLN A 168 3.84 19.09 -1.35
N LEU A 169 3.17 18.02 -1.81
CA LEU A 169 3.77 17.04 -2.73
C LEU A 169 4.32 17.72 -3.98
N VAL A 170 5.50 17.27 -4.41
CA VAL A 170 6.05 17.68 -5.70
C VAL A 170 5.25 16.97 -6.79
N TYR A 171 4.63 17.71 -7.69
CA TYR A 171 4.12 17.13 -8.93
C TYR A 171 5.20 17.20 -10.00
N ASN A 172 5.02 16.42 -11.06
CA ASN A 172 6.07 16.26 -12.06
C ASN A 172 6.55 17.63 -12.56
N SER A 173 7.87 17.81 -12.50
CA SER A 173 8.48 19.09 -12.80
C SER A 173 8.40 19.40 -14.30
N ARG A 174 8.81 20.64 -14.66
CA ARG A 174 8.82 21.28 -16.00
C ARG A 174 9.29 20.45 -17.21
N HIS A 175 9.78 19.22 -17.02
CA HIS A 175 10.20 18.28 -18.08
C HIS A 175 9.04 17.83 -18.98
N PHE A 176 7.82 17.65 -18.45
CA PHE A 176 6.63 17.41 -19.28
C PHE A 176 6.07 18.68 -19.92
N LYS A 177 6.45 19.87 -19.44
CA LYS A 177 6.12 21.15 -20.08
C LYS A 177 6.96 21.42 -21.33
N SER A 178 7.81 20.48 -21.76
CA SER A 178 8.49 20.57 -23.06
C SER A 178 9.36 21.82 -23.18
N LEU A 179 9.86 22.40 -22.08
CA LEU A 179 10.70 23.61 -22.16
C LEU A 179 11.97 23.35 -23.00
N ALA A 180 12.47 22.11 -23.00
CA ALA A 180 13.61 21.68 -23.84
C ALA A 180 13.26 21.55 -25.34
N THR A 181 11.98 21.45 -25.69
CA THR A 181 11.46 21.27 -27.06
C THR A 181 10.52 22.42 -27.49
N GLY A 182 10.54 23.54 -26.77
CA GLY A 182 9.77 24.74 -27.10
C GLY A 182 8.26 24.66 -26.80
N GLY A 183 7.82 23.77 -25.90
CA GLY A 183 6.40 23.66 -25.51
C GLY A 183 5.58 22.66 -26.34
N ASN A 184 6.17 22.04 -27.37
CA ASN A 184 5.49 21.10 -28.25
C ASN A 184 5.39 19.69 -27.63
N VAL A 185 4.41 19.48 -26.76
CA VAL A 185 4.02 18.14 -26.28
C VAL A 185 2.59 17.83 -26.67
N SER A 186 2.28 16.54 -26.76
CA SER A 186 0.89 16.10 -26.91
C SER A 186 0.06 16.56 -25.70
N GLN A 187 -1.26 16.64 -25.89
CA GLN A 187 -2.20 16.92 -24.80
C GLN A 187 -2.12 15.86 -23.68
N ALA A 188 -1.81 14.61 -24.03
CA ALA A 188 -1.68 13.53 -23.06
C ALA A 188 -0.46 13.73 -22.14
N LEU A 189 0.69 14.09 -22.71
CA LEU A 189 1.89 14.38 -21.93
C LEU A 189 1.74 15.66 -21.12
N ALA A 190 1.09 16.71 -21.67
CA ALA A 190 0.80 17.93 -20.93
C ALA A 190 -0.03 17.64 -19.66
N LEU A 191 -1.12 16.85 -19.80
CA LEU A 191 -1.95 16.42 -18.68
C LEU A 191 -1.15 15.64 -17.62
N VAL A 192 -0.37 14.65 -18.04
CA VAL A 192 0.48 13.85 -17.14
C VAL A 192 1.50 14.74 -16.43
N GLY A 193 2.05 15.74 -17.12
CA GLY A 193 2.96 16.71 -16.54
C GLY A 193 2.37 17.55 -15.42
N GLU A 194 1.07 17.82 -15.47
CA GLU A 194 0.39 18.63 -14.44
C GLU A 194 -0.13 17.78 -13.28
N LYS A 195 -0.65 16.58 -13.57
CA LYS A 195 -1.37 15.77 -12.57
C LYS A 195 -0.57 14.62 -11.97
N ALA A 196 0.51 14.17 -12.61
CA ALA A 196 1.24 13.01 -12.11
C ALA A 196 2.22 13.39 -11.00
N CYS A 197 2.25 12.56 -9.95
CA CYS A 197 3.26 12.59 -8.89
C CYS A 197 4.03 11.26 -8.82
N TYR A 198 4.21 10.58 -9.97
CA TYR A 198 4.78 9.23 -10.07
C TYR A 198 6.12 9.03 -9.34
N GLN A 199 6.94 10.07 -9.22
CA GLN A 199 8.27 10.01 -8.62
C GLN A 199 8.33 10.66 -7.23
N SER A 200 7.20 11.14 -6.73
CA SER A 200 7.13 11.89 -5.47
C SER A 200 6.59 11.06 -4.33
N VAL A 201 5.96 9.92 -4.62
CA VAL A 201 5.53 8.95 -3.61
C VAL A 201 6.01 7.58 -4.05
N SER A 202 6.92 7.00 -3.26
CA SER A 202 7.48 5.67 -3.53
C SER A 202 7.50 4.85 -2.26
N SER A 203 7.51 3.51 -2.39
CA SER A 203 7.71 2.61 -1.27
C SER A 203 9.10 1.96 -1.29
N TYR A 204 9.70 1.84 -0.12
CA TYR A 204 10.97 1.14 0.05
C TYR A 204 11.04 0.52 1.45
N ALA A 205 11.32 -0.78 1.50
CA ALA A 205 11.55 -1.53 2.76
C ALA A 205 10.44 -1.32 3.83
N GLY A 206 9.17 -1.32 3.43
CA GLY A 206 8.04 -1.11 4.35
C GLY A 206 7.81 0.34 4.76
N GLN A 207 8.50 1.29 4.13
CA GLN A 207 8.34 2.73 4.31
C GLN A 207 7.76 3.35 3.05
N ILE A 208 7.00 4.44 3.21
CA ILE A 208 6.59 5.33 2.13
C ILE A 208 7.43 6.60 2.22
N LEU A 209 8.03 6.99 1.10
CA LEU A 209 8.79 8.21 0.96
C LEU A 209 7.96 9.19 0.15
N CYS A 210 7.66 10.35 0.75
CA CYS A 210 6.95 11.44 0.10
C CYS A 210 7.89 12.63 -0.10
N LEU A 211 8.07 13.04 -1.36
CA LEU A 211 8.84 14.22 -1.73
C LEU A 211 7.93 15.45 -1.69
N GLY A 212 8.13 16.28 -0.67
CA GLY A 212 7.54 17.60 -0.57
C GLY A 212 8.41 18.67 -1.21
N THR A 213 7.82 19.84 -1.48
CA THR A 213 8.55 20.99 -2.06
C THR A 213 9.68 21.52 -1.18
N LYS A 214 9.61 21.29 0.13
CA LYS A 214 10.59 21.78 1.13
C LYS A 214 11.40 20.67 1.79
N SER A 215 10.86 19.46 1.89
CA SER A 215 11.48 18.35 2.60
C SER A 215 10.98 17.01 2.11
N ALA A 216 11.78 15.97 2.32
CA ALA A 216 11.35 14.58 2.18
C ALA A 216 10.74 14.09 3.50
N HIS A 217 9.67 13.34 3.38
CA HIS A 217 8.93 12.77 4.50
C HIS A 217 8.97 11.25 4.41
N ILE A 218 9.13 10.59 5.55
CA ILE A 218 9.07 9.14 5.61
C ILE A 218 7.88 8.76 6.47
N MET A 219 7.07 7.84 5.98
CA MET A 219 5.92 7.30 6.67
C MET A 219 6.08 5.79 6.81
N THR A 220 5.73 5.24 7.96
CA THR A 220 5.78 3.80 8.20
C THR A 220 4.51 3.33 8.89
N LEU A 221 4.09 2.10 8.61
CA LEU A 221 3.09 1.44 9.43
C LEU A 221 3.69 1.18 10.82
N ARG A 222 2.95 1.54 11.86
CA ARG A 222 3.31 1.20 13.24
C ARG A 222 3.31 -0.30 13.43
N ASN A 223 4.28 -0.80 14.19
CA ASN A 223 4.31 -2.22 14.52
C ASN A 223 3.15 -2.59 15.47
N TRP A 224 2.83 -3.88 15.56
CA TRP A 224 1.71 -4.37 16.36
C TRP A 224 1.81 -3.96 17.84
N ASN A 225 3.01 -3.96 18.42
CA ASN A 225 3.23 -3.63 19.82
C ASN A 225 3.10 -2.12 20.05
N GLU A 226 3.62 -1.27 19.16
CA GLU A 226 3.43 0.18 19.20
C GLU A 226 1.95 0.57 19.14
N ARG A 227 1.15 -0.13 18.33
CA ARG A 227 -0.30 0.09 18.24
C ARG A 227 -1.00 -0.21 19.57
N ILE A 228 -0.61 -1.28 20.25
CA ILE A 228 -1.10 -1.62 21.59
C ILE A 228 -0.63 -0.56 22.60
N ASP A 229 0.66 -0.24 22.62
CA ASP A 229 1.25 0.70 23.58
C ASP A 229 0.64 2.10 23.48
N LEU A 230 0.24 2.55 22.28
CA LEU A 230 -0.48 3.81 22.11
C LEU A 230 -1.84 3.82 22.81
N LEU A 231 -2.62 2.74 22.68
CA LEU A 231 -3.92 2.62 23.35
C LEU A 231 -3.73 2.56 24.87
N LEU A 232 -2.73 1.82 25.35
CA LEU A 232 -2.40 1.77 26.77
C LEU A 232 -2.00 3.14 27.34
N LYS A 233 -1.19 3.92 26.61
CA LYS A 233 -0.82 5.30 26.99
C LYS A 233 -2.02 6.25 27.06
N GLN A 234 -3.06 5.97 26.30
CA GLN A 234 -4.33 6.73 26.31
C GLN A 234 -5.32 6.18 27.35
N GLU A 235 -4.94 5.19 28.17
CA GLU A 235 -5.82 4.47 29.09
C GLU A 235 -7.00 3.75 28.42
N HIS A 236 -6.91 3.48 27.11
CA HIS A 236 -7.90 2.71 26.33
C HIS A 236 -7.63 1.20 26.44
N PHE A 237 -7.70 0.67 27.67
CA PHE A 237 -7.30 -0.71 27.96
C PHE A 237 -8.14 -1.76 27.24
N VAL A 238 -9.43 -1.48 27.06
CA VAL A 238 -10.38 -2.43 26.49
C VAL A 238 -10.15 -2.57 24.98
N GLU A 239 -9.97 -1.45 24.30
CA GLU A 239 -9.58 -1.40 22.89
C GLU A 239 -8.20 -2.03 22.68
N ALA A 240 -7.25 -1.79 23.59
CA ALA A 240 -5.93 -2.41 23.54
C ALA A 240 -6.03 -3.94 23.61
N LEU A 241 -6.78 -4.48 24.58
CA LEU A 241 -7.00 -5.93 24.72
C LEU A 241 -7.75 -6.51 23.53
N GLY A 242 -8.78 -5.82 23.02
CA GLY A 242 -9.49 -6.23 21.80
C GLY A 242 -8.57 -6.28 20.58
N LEU A 243 -7.69 -5.30 20.42
CA LEU A 243 -6.68 -5.27 19.37
C LEU A 243 -5.66 -6.41 19.53
N ALA A 244 -5.14 -6.62 20.74
CA ALA A 244 -4.24 -7.73 21.05
C ALA A 244 -4.89 -9.09 20.73
N TRP A 245 -6.14 -9.30 21.12
CA TRP A 245 -6.90 -10.50 20.78
C TRP A 245 -7.03 -10.71 19.26
N SER A 246 -7.27 -9.64 18.50
CA SER A 246 -7.31 -9.73 17.03
C SER A 246 -5.97 -10.14 16.41
N PHE A 247 -4.83 -9.73 17.00
CA PHE A 247 -3.51 -10.20 16.58
C PHE A 247 -3.30 -11.68 16.92
N HIS A 248 -3.75 -12.11 18.10
CA HIS A 248 -3.70 -13.50 18.55
C HIS A 248 -4.47 -14.41 17.57
N GLU A 249 -5.72 -14.06 17.27
CA GLU A 249 -6.58 -14.82 16.35
C GLU A 249 -6.19 -14.64 14.87
N GLY A 250 -5.32 -13.68 14.55
CA GLY A 250 -4.85 -13.45 13.18
C GLY A 250 -5.88 -12.78 12.28
N THR A 251 -6.87 -12.11 12.87
CA THR A 251 -7.90 -11.32 12.17
C THR A 251 -7.51 -9.85 12.02
N ALA A 252 -6.48 -9.39 12.73
CA ALA A 252 -5.95 -8.04 12.63
C ALA A 252 -5.49 -7.69 11.21
N LYS A 253 -5.67 -6.41 10.85
CA LYS A 253 -5.29 -5.84 9.55
C LYS A 253 -4.01 -5.02 9.66
N ALA A 254 -3.32 -4.85 8.52
CA ALA A 254 -2.03 -4.14 8.42
C ALA A 254 -1.03 -4.53 9.52
N VAL A 255 -0.87 -5.84 9.71
CA VAL A 255 0.01 -6.39 10.76
C VAL A 255 1.47 -6.23 10.34
N VAL A 256 2.26 -5.60 11.20
CA VAL A 256 3.71 -5.43 11.04
C VAL A 256 4.43 -5.90 12.30
N GLY A 257 5.48 -6.70 12.13
CA GLY A 257 6.35 -7.17 13.24
C GLY A 257 5.87 -8.41 13.98
N LEU A 258 4.88 -9.16 13.45
CA LEU A 258 4.48 -10.47 13.98
C LEU A 258 4.94 -11.62 13.09
N HIS A 259 5.10 -12.79 13.71
CA HIS A 259 5.41 -14.03 13.02
C HIS A 259 4.27 -14.47 12.10
N GLY A 260 4.63 -15.00 10.92
CA GLY A 260 3.68 -15.67 10.04
C GLY A 260 3.17 -17.00 10.60
N ASP A 261 3.98 -17.69 11.42
CA ASP A 261 3.60 -18.92 12.10
C ASP A 261 2.52 -18.67 13.17
N PRO A 262 1.35 -19.31 13.09
CA PRO A 262 0.25 -19.07 14.03
C PRO A 262 0.62 -19.36 15.48
N THR A 263 1.39 -20.41 15.76
CA THR A 263 1.74 -20.82 17.12
C THR A 263 2.67 -19.81 17.77
N LYS A 264 3.74 -19.42 17.06
CA LYS A 264 4.69 -18.38 17.53
C LYS A 264 4.01 -17.02 17.67
N ARG A 265 3.11 -16.66 16.75
CA ARG A 265 2.33 -15.43 16.86
C ARG A 265 1.45 -15.44 18.11
N LYS A 266 0.67 -16.51 18.33
CA LYS A 266 -0.21 -16.64 19.49
C LYS A 266 0.59 -16.56 20.79
N ALA A 267 1.73 -17.24 20.89
CA ALA A 267 2.59 -17.18 22.07
C ALA A 267 3.03 -15.75 22.42
N VAL A 268 3.66 -15.04 21.47
CA VAL A 268 4.17 -13.67 21.69
C VAL A 268 3.05 -12.68 22.05
N VAL A 269 1.88 -12.80 21.42
CA VAL A 269 0.75 -11.91 21.70
C VAL A 269 0.13 -12.23 23.05
N SER A 270 0.04 -13.52 23.44
CA SER A 270 -0.47 -13.93 24.75
C SER A 270 0.40 -13.40 25.89
N ASP A 271 1.73 -13.45 25.77
CA ASP A 271 2.64 -12.89 26.77
C ASP A 271 2.36 -11.39 26.98
N LYS A 272 2.22 -10.63 25.88
CA LYS A 272 1.85 -9.21 25.93
C LYS A 272 0.48 -8.98 26.55
N MET A 273 -0.52 -9.82 26.26
CA MET A 273 -1.85 -9.70 26.86
C MET A 273 -1.82 -9.89 28.38
N VAL A 274 -0.98 -10.79 28.90
CA VAL A 274 -0.78 -10.96 30.35
C VAL A 274 -0.19 -9.69 30.97
N GLU A 275 0.84 -9.11 30.36
CA GLU A 275 1.42 -7.83 30.80
C GLU A 275 0.37 -6.72 30.84
N MET A 276 -0.49 -6.63 29.82
CA MET A 276 -1.56 -5.63 29.74
C MET A 276 -2.60 -5.79 30.85
N LEU A 277 -2.99 -7.03 31.17
CA LEU A 277 -3.94 -7.31 32.24
C LEU A 277 -3.37 -6.92 33.61
N LEU A 278 -2.07 -7.16 33.84
CA LEU A 278 -1.39 -6.72 35.07
C LEU A 278 -1.35 -5.19 35.17
N GLN A 279 -0.98 -4.50 34.09
CA GLN A 279 -0.99 -3.03 34.06
C GLN A 279 -2.39 -2.46 34.31
N PHE A 280 -3.43 -3.06 33.73
CA PHE A 280 -4.82 -2.66 33.97
C PHE A 280 -5.24 -2.88 35.43
N LEU A 281 -4.87 -4.01 36.03
CA LEU A 281 -5.14 -4.30 37.44
C LEU A 281 -4.46 -3.27 38.35
N GLU A 282 -3.18 -2.98 38.14
CA GLU A 282 -2.46 -1.95 38.90
C GLU A 282 -3.12 -0.57 38.78
N HIS A 283 -3.54 -0.20 37.56
CA HIS A 283 -4.26 1.05 37.31
C HIS A 283 -5.60 1.11 38.04
N ALA A 284 -6.38 0.03 37.97
CA ALA A 284 -7.67 -0.08 38.63
C ALA A 284 -7.52 -0.01 40.16
N LEU A 285 -6.51 -0.68 40.72
CA LEU A 285 -6.21 -0.65 42.15
C LEU A 285 -5.80 0.75 42.63
N LYS A 286 -4.99 1.48 41.86
CA LYS A 286 -4.63 2.87 42.17
C LYS A 286 -5.84 3.82 42.17
N LYS A 287 -6.86 3.53 41.37
CA LYS A 287 -8.10 4.33 41.29
C LYS A 287 -9.17 3.89 42.30
N CYS A 288 -8.96 2.82 43.07
CA CYS A 288 -9.89 2.43 44.13
C CYS A 288 -9.81 3.42 45.30
N PRO A 289 -10.94 4.01 45.74
CA PRO A 289 -10.92 4.88 46.92
C PRO A 289 -10.54 4.07 48.16
N GLU A 290 -9.70 4.64 49.03
CA GLU A 290 -9.24 4.01 50.29
C GLU A 290 -10.38 3.66 51.27
N GLN A 291 -11.61 4.12 51.00
CA GLN A 291 -12.78 3.88 51.84
C GLN A 291 -13.99 3.39 51.03
N GLY A 292 -14.13 2.07 50.91
CA GLY A 292 -15.37 1.32 51.12
C GLY A 292 -16.63 1.62 50.27
N LYS A 293 -16.61 2.47 49.25
CA LYS A 293 -17.79 2.68 48.38
C LYS A 293 -17.74 1.72 47.18
N THR A 294 -18.19 0.49 47.39
CA THR A 294 -18.19 -0.64 46.44
C THR A 294 -19.06 -0.44 45.18
N GLN A 295 -19.91 0.60 45.13
CA GLN A 295 -20.80 0.84 43.99
C GLN A 295 -20.08 1.44 42.75
N SER A 296 -19.02 2.24 42.93
CA SER A 296 -18.25 2.81 41.81
C SER A 296 -17.27 1.81 41.18
N SER A 297 -16.80 0.83 41.95
CA SER A 297 -15.89 -0.22 41.46
C SER A 297 -16.56 -1.21 40.50
N LYS A 298 -17.87 -1.51 40.70
CA LYS A 298 -18.63 -2.39 39.80
C LYS A 298 -18.78 -1.83 38.38
N GLN A 299 -18.92 -0.50 38.23
CA GLN A 299 -19.02 0.15 36.92
C GLN A 299 -17.71 0.02 36.11
N ASN A 300 -16.55 0.08 36.77
CA ASN A 300 -15.25 -0.10 36.10
C ASN A 300 -15.05 -1.53 35.58
N PHE A 301 -15.57 -2.55 36.29
CA PHE A 301 -15.45 -3.96 35.87
C PHE A 301 -16.52 -4.39 34.85
N GLN A 302 -17.71 -3.78 34.84
CA GLN A 302 -18.79 -4.14 33.92
C GLN A 302 -18.49 -3.80 32.45
N VAL A 303 -17.61 -2.83 32.19
CA VAL A 303 -17.20 -2.43 30.83
C VAL A 303 -16.49 -3.56 30.07
N LEU A 304 -15.81 -4.48 30.78
CA LEU A 304 -15.08 -5.61 30.17
C LEU A 304 -15.99 -6.66 29.54
N SER A 305 -17.26 -6.77 29.98
CA SER A 305 -18.19 -7.80 29.50
C SER A 305 -18.82 -7.45 28.13
N GLY A 306 -18.92 -6.15 27.81
CA GLY A 306 -19.68 -5.67 26.64
C GLY A 306 -18.86 -5.19 25.44
N ALA A 307 -17.53 -5.11 25.55
CA ALA A 307 -16.72 -4.29 24.64
C ALA A 307 -15.99 -5.04 23.51
N PHE A 308 -16.24 -6.33 23.34
CA PHE A 308 -15.57 -7.13 22.32
C PHE A 308 -16.09 -6.91 20.87
N MET A 309 -16.95 -5.92 20.62
CA MET A 309 -17.63 -5.78 19.32
C MET A 309 -17.41 -4.47 18.56
N ASN A 310 -16.62 -3.53 19.05
CA ASN A 310 -16.20 -2.39 18.22
C ASN A 310 -14.91 -1.77 18.78
N THR A 311 -13.80 -1.96 18.07
CA THR A 311 -12.54 -1.29 18.38
C THR A 311 -12.20 -0.33 17.24
N SER A 312 -12.15 0.96 17.55
CA SER A 312 -11.46 1.93 16.70
C SER A 312 -9.99 1.53 16.65
N SER A 313 -9.45 1.34 15.44
CA SER A 313 -8.02 1.08 15.30
C SER A 313 -7.24 2.36 15.59
N PRO A 314 -6.18 2.31 16.42
CA PRO A 314 -5.32 3.46 16.66
C PRO A 314 -4.61 3.90 15.37
N GLU A 315 -4.09 5.12 15.35
CA GLU A 315 -3.25 5.66 14.25
C GLU A 315 -2.29 4.57 13.73
N LEU A 316 -2.42 4.22 12.47
CA LEU A 316 -1.74 3.08 11.88
C LEU A 316 -0.45 3.51 11.17
N ILE A 317 -0.41 4.72 10.61
CA ILE A 317 0.77 5.35 10.02
C ILE A 317 1.38 6.34 10.99
N ARG A 318 2.72 6.33 11.05
CA ARG A 318 3.51 7.39 11.67
C ARG A 318 4.24 8.18 10.58
N LEU A 319 4.16 9.50 10.66
CA LEU A 319 4.93 10.43 9.84
C LEU A 319 6.19 10.88 10.59
N ASP A 320 7.35 10.59 10.03
CA ASP A 320 8.65 11.07 10.51
C ASP A 320 9.20 12.12 9.52
N PRO A 321 9.26 13.40 9.90
CA PRO A 321 9.88 14.41 9.05
C PRO A 321 11.40 14.21 9.04
N LYS A 322 11.98 13.91 7.86
CA LYS A 322 13.43 14.07 7.68
C LYS A 322 13.70 15.52 7.33
N ARG A 323 14.31 16.27 8.26
CA ARG A 323 14.95 17.54 7.90
C ARG A 323 16.15 17.22 7.00
N SER A 324 16.13 17.74 5.77
CA SER A 324 17.36 17.81 4.98
C SER A 324 18.38 18.63 5.76
N ARG A 325 19.58 18.07 5.96
CA ARG A 325 20.73 18.85 6.43
C ARG A 325 21.16 19.82 5.35
#